data_AF-A0A1F5LDG8-F1
#
_entry.id   AF-A0A1F5LDG8-F1
#
_cell.length_a   1.000
_cell.length_b   1.000
_cell.length_c   1.000
_cell.angle_alpha   90.00
_cell.angle_beta   90.00
_cell.angle_gamma   90.00
#
_symmetry.space_group_name_H-M   'P 1'
#
loop_
_entity.id
_entity.type
_entity.pdbx_description
1 polymer ?
#
loop_
_entity_poly.entity_id
_entity_poly.type
_entity_poly.pdbx_seq_one_letter_code
_entity_poly.pdbx_strand_id
1 'polypeptide(L)'
;MPHLSSIKVTEHPSRNYLFPEACLMRHFTETLSFWFDTCDRDRHFQLNVPERALFCPVLRFAVYTASAGHLTRLAACRDSSNYVVFDGIRLHGLTADSAVRYHDTCIAYLIQLSNDPNEQYNEDVLTAVTILRFYEQIDAPSLGIDSEAYLNTVQCIVNNQHDDSFYAYNTIQGPPRDQDLQVIPSASLRHSACLLALRQEIWSAFLNQRTFRLPLCPANDYTVFASAGDFSWTNRILVWCADLLKFCFGEGKSMTPQEQLERWTKLKAFELMWETSRPLEFKPLYFKEADPSNGQFFPVIWHNNACQAVGAQHIELSRILLAVSNPKMSRLGLAARAANIALEEELRVIIRRLCGIALSNSNPVLMVDAAVGISVCGEYFTDAAEQDAILKFLADLEYHHAWPTAATSAALKEAWQN
;
A
#
# COMPACT_ATOMS: atom_id res chain seq x y z
N MET A 1 -42.07 37.53 -7.32
CA MET A 1 -41.38 38.39 -6.33
C MET A 1 -42.15 38.33 -5.02
N PRO A 2 -41.50 38.30 -3.84
CA PRO A 2 -40.06 38.23 -3.54
C PRO A 2 -39.66 36.85 -2.95
N HIS A 3 -38.55 36.24 -3.37
CA HIS A 3 -37.16 36.46 -2.91
C HIS A 3 -36.92 36.06 -1.44
N LEU A 4 -36.59 34.78 -1.24
CA LEU A 4 -35.69 34.38 -0.15
C LEU A 4 -34.26 34.50 -0.71
N SER A 5 -33.66 35.60 -0.31
CA SER A 5 -32.30 36.04 -0.51
C SER A 5 -31.26 35.01 -0.09
N SER A 6 -30.25 34.84 -0.96
CA SER A 6 -28.86 34.48 -0.68
C SER A 6 -28.58 33.85 0.69
N ILE A 7 -28.32 32.54 0.70
CA ILE A 7 -27.41 31.99 1.70
C ILE A 7 -26.07 32.67 1.45
N LYS A 8 -25.76 33.65 2.29
CA LYS A 8 -24.43 34.25 2.34
C LYS A 8 -23.46 33.13 2.71
N VAL A 9 -22.59 32.80 1.77
CA VAL A 9 -21.28 32.23 2.04
C VAL A 9 -20.48 33.30 2.79
N THR A 10 -20.74 33.47 4.08
CA THR A 10 -19.89 34.27 4.98
C THR A 10 -20.03 33.72 6.38
N GLU A 11 -19.32 32.63 6.64
CA GLU A 11 -18.64 32.39 7.90
C GLU A 11 -17.47 31.46 7.58
N HIS A 12 -16.31 32.06 7.29
CA HIS A 12 -15.05 31.32 7.40
C HIS A 12 -14.96 30.86 8.86
N PRO A 13 -14.96 29.55 9.16
CA PRO A 13 -14.71 29.11 10.52
C PRO A 13 -13.36 29.68 10.92
N SER A 14 -13.36 30.48 11.99
CA SER A 14 -12.19 31.15 12.54
C SER A 14 -11.01 30.17 12.63
N ARG A 15 -9.94 30.53 11.92
CA ARG A 15 -8.72 29.75 11.63
C ARG A 15 -7.84 29.49 12.86
N ASN A 16 -8.39 28.86 13.89
CA ASN A 16 -7.59 28.38 15.01
C ASN A 16 -7.70 26.85 15.04
N TYR A 17 -6.74 26.16 14.41
CA TYR A 17 -6.52 24.77 14.77
C TYR A 17 -6.24 24.75 16.28
N LEU A 18 -6.95 23.89 17.01
CA LEU A 18 -6.52 23.51 18.34
C LEU A 18 -5.08 22.96 18.20
N PHE A 19 -4.23 23.28 19.18
CA PHE A 19 -2.80 23.00 19.10
C PHE A 19 -2.45 21.52 18.82
N PRO A 20 -3.18 20.52 19.36
CA PRO A 20 -2.98 19.11 18.99
C PRO A 20 -3.27 18.83 17.50
N GLU A 21 -4.37 19.35 16.96
CA GLU A 21 -4.81 19.14 15.58
C GLU A 21 -3.82 19.74 14.57
N ALA A 22 -3.17 20.85 14.91
CA ALA A 22 -2.08 21.40 14.11
C ALA A 22 -0.88 20.44 14.05
N CYS A 23 -0.54 19.80 15.17
CA CYS A 23 0.53 18.78 15.22
C CYS A 23 0.15 17.53 14.42
N LEU A 24 -1.12 17.10 14.47
CA LEU A 24 -1.61 15.97 13.68
C LEU A 24 -1.53 16.26 12.18
N MET A 25 -1.95 17.46 11.74
CA MET A 25 -1.82 17.86 10.34
C MET A 25 -0.35 17.86 9.90
N ARG A 26 0.55 18.39 10.74
CA ARG A 26 1.99 18.43 10.43
C ARG A 26 2.60 17.03 10.38
N HIS A 27 2.23 16.14 11.30
CA HIS A 27 2.63 14.73 11.27
C HIS A 27 2.18 14.04 9.98
N PHE A 28 0.98 14.34 9.50
CA PHE A 28 0.52 13.84 8.21
C PHE A 28 1.44 14.30 7.06
N THR A 29 1.74 15.60 6.97
CA THR A 29 2.51 16.16 5.84
C THR A 29 3.99 15.83 5.85
N GLU A 30 4.58 15.68 7.05
CA GLU A 30 6.01 15.47 7.24
C GLU A 30 6.37 14.01 7.53
N THR A 31 5.38 13.13 7.70
CA THR A 31 5.66 11.70 7.99
C THR A 31 4.73 10.76 7.25
N LEU A 32 3.41 10.92 7.35
CA LEU A 32 2.50 9.94 6.74
C LEU A 32 2.35 10.09 5.23
N SER A 33 2.47 11.30 4.66
CA SER A 33 2.33 11.54 3.23
C SER A 33 3.25 10.65 2.38
N PHE A 34 4.46 10.38 2.88
CA PHE A 34 5.44 9.51 2.22
C PHE A 34 4.98 8.06 2.08
N TRP A 35 4.02 7.63 2.90
CA TRP A 35 3.41 6.30 2.78
C TRP A 35 2.42 6.23 1.63
N PHE A 36 1.82 7.36 1.27
CA PHE A 36 0.76 7.45 0.28
C PHE A 36 1.31 7.82 -1.10
N ASP A 37 2.31 8.71 -1.14
CA ASP A 37 2.82 9.34 -2.36
C ASP A 37 3.90 8.52 -3.11
N THR A 38 4.28 7.31 -2.67
CA THR A 38 5.38 6.53 -3.29
C THR A 38 5.20 6.27 -4.78
N CYS A 39 3.95 6.25 -5.24
CA CYS A 39 3.54 6.02 -6.62
C CYS A 39 2.91 7.25 -7.28
N ASP A 40 2.91 8.39 -6.58
CA ASP A 40 2.32 9.66 -7.04
C ASP A 40 3.42 10.68 -7.34
N ARG A 41 3.59 10.97 -8.63
CA ARG A 41 4.58 11.96 -9.11
C ARG A 41 4.39 13.34 -8.48
N ASP A 42 3.14 13.74 -8.28
CA ASP A 42 2.77 15.10 -7.93
C ASP A 42 2.58 15.28 -6.41
N ARG A 43 2.72 14.20 -5.64
CA ARG A 43 2.67 14.15 -4.17
C ARG A 43 1.39 14.76 -3.60
N HIS A 44 0.24 14.31 -4.10
CA HIS A 44 -1.05 14.87 -3.76
C HIS A 44 -1.37 14.71 -2.26
N PHE A 45 -0.93 13.62 -1.61
CA PHE A 45 -1.15 13.47 -0.17
C PHE A 45 -0.31 14.45 0.65
N GLN A 46 0.91 14.75 0.23
CA GLN A 46 1.73 15.76 0.89
C GLN A 46 1.26 17.19 0.62
N LEU A 47 0.88 17.51 -0.62
CA LEU A 47 0.72 18.89 -1.08
C LEU A 47 -0.74 19.33 -1.25
N ASN A 48 -1.63 18.44 -1.69
CA ASN A 48 -3.02 18.80 -2.02
C ASN A 48 -3.96 18.49 -0.85
N VAL A 49 -3.84 17.32 -0.23
CA VAL A 49 -4.72 16.87 0.86
C VAL A 49 -4.76 17.84 2.05
N PRO A 50 -3.63 18.40 2.55
CA PRO A 50 -3.66 19.33 3.68
C PRO A 50 -4.40 20.63 3.36
N GLU A 51 -4.22 21.14 2.14
CA GLU A 51 -4.93 22.34 1.69
C GLU A 51 -6.42 22.07 1.56
N ARG A 52 -6.82 20.92 0.99
CA ARG A 52 -8.23 20.54 0.90
C ARG A 52 -8.87 20.28 2.25
N ALA A 53 -8.13 19.70 3.19
CA ALA A 53 -8.58 19.49 4.56
C ALA A 53 -8.93 20.81 5.28
N LEU A 54 -8.47 21.98 4.80
CA LEU A 54 -8.93 23.28 5.33
C LEU A 54 -10.43 23.50 5.08
N PHE A 55 -10.98 22.96 4.00
CA PHE A 55 -12.36 23.23 3.57
C PHE A 55 -13.24 21.97 3.51
N CYS A 56 -12.65 20.77 3.50
CA CYS A 56 -13.35 19.49 3.50
C CYS A 56 -13.23 18.83 4.89
N PRO A 57 -14.30 18.82 5.72
CA PRO A 57 -14.26 18.20 7.04
C PRO A 57 -13.96 16.70 7.01
N VAL A 58 -14.47 15.98 6.02
CA VAL A 58 -14.22 14.54 5.85
C VAL A 58 -12.72 14.26 5.69
N LEU A 59 -12.05 14.96 4.78
CA LEU A 59 -10.60 14.84 4.62
C LEU A 59 -9.84 15.23 5.88
N ARG A 60 -10.25 16.33 6.52
CA ARG A 60 -9.62 16.81 7.76
C ARG A 60 -9.63 15.76 8.86
N PHE A 61 -10.79 15.17 9.12
CA PHE A 61 -10.93 14.17 10.18
C PHE A 61 -10.33 12.82 9.79
N ALA A 62 -10.28 12.44 8.52
CA ALA A 62 -9.51 11.29 8.06
C ALA A 62 -8.01 11.48 8.32
N VAL A 63 -7.45 12.64 8.00
CA VAL A 63 -6.05 13.01 8.30
C VAL A 63 -5.76 12.95 9.79
N TYR A 64 -6.64 13.50 10.63
CA TYR A 64 -6.48 13.43 12.08
C TYR A 64 -6.56 12.02 12.62
N THR A 65 -7.47 11.20 12.08
CA THR A 65 -7.62 9.79 12.45
C THR A 65 -6.32 9.02 12.18
N ALA A 66 -5.81 9.08 10.96
CA ALA A 66 -4.57 8.40 10.58
C ALA A 66 -3.37 8.88 11.40
N SER A 67 -3.24 10.19 11.60
CA SER A 67 -2.13 10.79 12.35
C SER A 67 -2.18 10.46 13.83
N ALA A 68 -3.35 10.57 14.46
CA ALA A 68 -3.54 10.19 15.85
C ALA A 68 -3.30 8.69 16.04
N GLY A 69 -3.83 7.85 15.15
CA GLY A 69 -3.62 6.40 15.19
C GLY A 69 -2.15 6.01 15.10
N HIS A 70 -1.41 6.63 14.17
CA HIS A 70 0.02 6.34 14.02
C HIS A 70 0.85 6.88 15.21
N LEU A 71 0.70 8.15 15.57
CA LEU A 71 1.44 8.76 16.69
C LEU A 71 1.17 8.08 18.03
N THR A 72 -0.05 7.57 18.23
CA THR A 72 -0.40 6.86 19.46
C THR A 72 0.16 5.43 19.51
N ARG A 73 0.73 4.91 18.42
CA ARG A 73 1.37 3.60 18.38
C ARG A 73 2.89 3.69 18.22
N LEU A 74 3.39 4.82 17.74
CA LEU A 74 4.82 5.00 17.48
C LEU A 74 5.64 5.06 18.77
N ALA A 75 6.50 4.06 18.98
CA ALA A 75 7.31 3.94 20.18
C ALA A 75 8.30 5.11 20.35
N ALA A 76 8.86 5.60 19.24
CA ALA A 76 9.78 6.74 19.24
C ALA A 76 9.14 8.06 19.69
N CYS A 77 7.80 8.16 19.64
CA CYS A 77 7.04 9.33 20.08
C CYS A 77 6.57 9.22 21.53
N ARG A 78 7.20 8.38 22.36
CA ARG A 78 6.86 8.22 23.78
C ARG A 78 7.95 8.79 24.67
N ASP A 79 7.53 9.56 25.67
CA ASP A 79 8.43 9.97 26.76
C ASP A 79 8.44 8.96 27.92
N SER A 80 9.27 9.23 28.93
CA SER A 80 9.41 8.40 30.13
C SER A 80 8.12 8.23 30.95
N SER A 81 7.12 9.09 30.74
CA SER A 81 5.80 9.03 31.37
C SER A 81 4.73 8.47 30.42
N ASN A 82 5.14 7.91 29.28
CA ASN A 82 4.30 7.32 28.25
C ASN A 82 3.33 8.31 27.57
N TYR A 83 3.61 9.62 27.62
CA TYR A 83 2.85 10.60 26.82
C TYR A 83 3.35 10.64 25.38
N VAL A 84 2.46 10.99 24.45
CA VAL A 84 2.82 11.24 23.06
C VAL A 84 3.59 12.56 22.97
N VAL A 85 4.77 12.52 22.36
CA VAL A 85 5.63 13.67 22.07
C VAL A 85 5.87 13.77 20.56
N PHE A 86 5.64 14.95 20.00
CA PHE A 86 5.91 15.27 18.61
C PHE A 86 6.72 16.57 18.56
N ASP A 87 7.87 16.58 17.88
CA ASP A 87 8.79 17.74 17.83
C ASP A 87 9.13 18.34 19.22
N GLY A 88 9.31 17.48 20.22
CA GLY A 88 9.59 17.90 21.60
C GLY A 88 8.39 18.48 22.36
N ILE A 89 7.21 18.50 21.74
CA ILE A 89 5.96 18.98 22.33
C ILE A 89 5.16 17.79 22.88
N ARG A 90 4.82 17.85 24.17
CA ARG A 90 3.94 16.85 24.80
C ARG A 90 2.48 17.12 24.44
N LEU A 91 1.85 16.16 23.76
CA LEU A 91 0.45 16.24 23.35
C LEU A 91 -0.47 15.63 24.42
N HIS A 92 -0.67 16.37 25.52
CA HIS A 92 -1.41 15.90 26.71
C HIS A 92 -2.82 15.35 26.45
N GLY A 93 -3.50 15.82 25.40
CA GLY A 93 -4.85 15.37 25.03
C GLY A 93 -4.88 14.20 24.04
N LEU A 94 -3.73 13.79 23.51
CA LEU A 94 -3.66 12.74 22.50
C LEU A 94 -3.50 11.37 23.16
N THR A 95 -4.59 10.62 23.20
CA THR A 95 -4.71 9.24 23.69
C THR A 95 -5.09 8.28 22.57
N ALA A 96 -5.03 6.97 22.82
CA ALA A 96 -5.52 5.96 21.87
C ALA A 96 -6.97 6.23 21.42
N ASP A 97 -7.84 6.67 22.34
CA ASP A 97 -9.24 7.03 22.05
C ASP A 97 -9.39 8.24 21.12
N SER A 98 -8.34 9.04 20.94
CA SER A 98 -8.41 10.25 20.10
C SER A 98 -8.59 9.89 18.64
N ALA A 99 -7.91 8.85 18.16
CA ALA A 99 -8.07 8.36 16.79
C ALA A 99 -9.51 7.91 16.54
N VAL A 100 -10.10 7.18 17.51
CA VAL A 100 -11.51 6.75 17.47
C VAL A 100 -12.46 7.96 17.42
N ARG A 101 -12.25 8.97 18.27
CA ARG A 101 -13.09 10.19 18.24
C ARG A 101 -13.04 10.93 16.90
N TYR A 102 -11.85 11.08 16.31
CA TYR A 102 -11.72 11.70 14.99
C TYR A 102 -12.34 10.83 13.90
N HIS A 103 -12.21 9.51 14.00
CA HIS A 103 -12.83 8.54 13.10
C HIS A 103 -14.35 8.63 13.14
N ASP A 104 -14.96 8.58 14.33
CA ASP A 104 -16.41 8.72 14.53
C ASP A 104 -16.93 10.03 13.93
N THR A 105 -16.17 11.12 14.12
CA THR A 105 -16.50 12.42 13.53
C THR A 105 -16.42 12.38 12.00
N CYS A 106 -15.38 11.73 11.44
CA CYS A 106 -15.24 11.54 10.00
C CYS A 106 -16.40 10.72 9.42
N ILE A 107 -16.80 9.63 10.09
CA ILE A 107 -17.93 8.79 9.71
C ILE A 107 -19.24 9.58 9.76
N ALA A 108 -19.45 10.41 10.79
CA ALA A 108 -20.64 11.25 10.88
C ALA A 108 -20.77 12.19 9.68
N TYR A 109 -19.68 12.79 9.22
CA TYR A 109 -19.67 13.59 7.99
C TYR A 109 -19.91 12.73 6.74
N LEU A 110 -19.27 11.57 6.59
CA LEU A 110 -19.50 10.67 5.47
C LEU A 110 -20.98 10.25 5.35
N ILE A 111 -21.64 9.96 6.48
CA ILE A 111 -23.07 9.65 6.52
C ILE A 111 -23.90 10.84 6.04
N GLN A 112 -23.57 12.07 6.45
CA GLN A 112 -24.27 13.28 5.99
C GLN A 112 -24.17 13.45 4.48
N LEU A 113 -22.95 13.30 3.91
CA LEU A 113 -22.75 13.40 2.46
C LEU A 113 -23.52 12.30 1.71
N SER A 114 -23.52 11.06 2.22
CA SER A 114 -24.23 9.94 1.59
C SER A 114 -25.75 10.11 1.52
N ASN A 115 -26.32 10.96 2.38
CA ASN A 115 -27.75 11.23 2.44
C ASN A 115 -28.16 12.44 1.57
N ASP A 116 -27.21 13.20 1.00
CA ASP A 116 -27.52 14.31 0.10
C ASP A 116 -27.67 13.81 -1.34
N PRO A 117 -28.88 13.85 -1.93
CA PRO A 117 -29.08 13.38 -3.30
C PRO A 117 -28.40 14.26 -4.37
N ASN A 118 -27.92 15.45 -4.01
CA ASN A 118 -27.22 16.37 -4.92
C ASN A 118 -25.70 16.28 -4.82
N GLU A 119 -25.14 15.60 -3.82
CA GLU A 119 -23.70 15.38 -3.74
C GLU A 119 -23.29 14.13 -4.52
N GLN A 120 -22.48 14.33 -5.56
CA GLN A 120 -21.72 13.25 -6.17
C GLN A 120 -20.51 12.96 -5.28
N TYR A 121 -20.28 11.68 -4.96
CA TYR A 121 -19.03 11.21 -4.35
C TYR A 121 -17.84 11.81 -5.10
N ASN A 122 -17.19 12.80 -4.49
CA ASN A 122 -16.06 13.48 -5.09
C ASN A 122 -14.75 12.77 -4.69
N GLU A 123 -13.67 13.20 -5.33
CA GLU A 123 -12.32 12.74 -5.08
C GLU A 123 -11.88 12.90 -3.61
N ASP A 124 -12.46 13.85 -2.87
CA ASP A 124 -12.15 14.06 -1.46
C ASP A 124 -12.67 12.92 -0.59
N VAL A 125 -13.88 12.42 -0.87
CA VAL A 125 -14.43 11.25 -0.17
C VAL A 125 -13.58 10.01 -0.44
N LEU A 126 -13.23 9.75 -1.70
CA LEU A 126 -12.37 8.62 -2.05
C LEU A 126 -10.99 8.72 -1.37
N THR A 127 -10.40 9.91 -1.36
CA THR A 127 -9.12 10.17 -0.70
C THR A 127 -9.22 10.00 0.82
N ALA A 128 -10.31 10.47 1.44
CA ALA A 128 -10.53 10.27 2.88
C ALA A 128 -10.69 8.79 3.24
N VAL A 129 -11.48 8.04 2.47
CA VAL A 129 -11.68 6.60 2.68
C VAL A 129 -10.36 5.83 2.55
N THR A 130 -9.49 6.17 1.59
CA THR A 130 -8.16 5.53 1.45
C THR A 130 -7.21 5.88 2.60
N ILE A 131 -7.32 7.07 3.20
CA ILE A 131 -6.61 7.44 4.43
C ILE A 131 -7.16 6.66 5.64
N LEU A 132 -8.49 6.51 5.75
CA LEU A 132 -9.12 5.71 6.81
C LEU A 132 -8.77 4.22 6.67
N ARG A 133 -8.59 3.72 5.45
CA ARG A 133 -8.06 2.38 5.18
C ARG A 133 -6.67 2.19 5.78
N PHE A 134 -5.79 3.18 5.70
CA PHE A 134 -4.49 3.11 6.36
C PHE A 134 -4.64 3.01 7.88
N TYR A 135 -5.55 3.78 8.49
CA TYR A 135 -5.83 3.66 9.92
C TYR A 135 -6.32 2.26 10.31
N GLU A 136 -7.24 1.68 9.53
CA GLU A 136 -7.72 0.30 9.72
C GLU A 136 -6.57 -0.71 9.68
N GLN A 137 -5.60 -0.53 8.78
CA GLN A 137 -4.44 -1.41 8.66
C GLN A 137 -3.52 -1.34 9.88
N ILE A 138 -3.24 -0.14 10.41
CA ILE A 138 -2.38 0.01 11.59
C ILE A 138 -3.08 -0.36 12.91
N ASP A 139 -4.41 -0.28 12.96
CA ASP A 139 -5.22 -0.62 14.14
C ASP A 139 -5.67 -2.09 14.17
N ALA A 140 -5.36 -2.88 13.14
CA ALA A 140 -5.72 -4.30 13.04
C ALA A 140 -5.48 -5.14 14.32
N PRO A 141 -4.41 -4.95 15.12
CA PRO A 141 -4.23 -5.70 16.38
C PRO A 141 -5.33 -5.44 17.42
N SER A 142 -5.91 -4.25 17.43
CA SER A 142 -7.00 -3.89 18.35
C SER A 142 -8.33 -4.55 17.94
N LEU A 143 -8.49 -4.82 16.64
CA LEU A 143 -9.69 -5.41 16.03
C LEU A 143 -9.60 -6.94 15.84
N GLY A 144 -8.41 -7.51 15.99
CA GLY A 144 -8.15 -8.95 15.88
C GLY A 144 -8.08 -9.48 14.44
N ILE A 145 -8.66 -8.79 13.46
CA ILE A 145 -8.61 -9.08 12.01
C ILE A 145 -8.72 -7.75 11.24
N ASP A 146 -8.05 -7.66 10.09
CA ASP A 146 -8.31 -6.60 9.12
C ASP A 146 -9.70 -6.80 8.48
N SER A 147 -10.66 -5.92 8.81
CA SER A 147 -12.05 -6.06 8.35
C SER A 147 -12.26 -5.71 6.87
N GLU A 148 -11.26 -5.07 6.25
CA GLU A 148 -11.31 -4.56 4.87
C GLU A 148 -12.53 -3.64 4.60
N ALA A 149 -13.13 -3.05 5.63
CA ALA A 149 -14.38 -2.30 5.50
C ALA A 149 -14.20 -1.09 4.58
N TYR A 150 -13.14 -0.31 4.80
CA TYR A 150 -12.83 0.83 3.96
C TYR A 150 -12.40 0.42 2.55
N LEU A 151 -11.74 -0.74 2.41
CA LEU A 151 -11.38 -1.27 1.10
C LEU A 151 -12.61 -1.65 0.28
N ASN A 152 -13.63 -2.25 0.92
CA ASN A 152 -14.92 -2.52 0.30
C ASN A 152 -15.64 -1.22 -0.09
N THR A 153 -15.56 -0.17 0.72
CA THR A 153 -16.08 1.16 0.37
C THR A 153 -15.37 1.75 -0.84
N VAL A 154 -14.03 1.70 -0.88
CA VAL A 154 -13.25 2.13 -2.06
C VAL A 154 -13.67 1.37 -3.30
N GLN A 155 -13.80 0.05 -3.21
CA GLN A 155 -14.25 -0.78 -4.32
C GLN A 155 -15.62 -0.32 -4.85
N CYS A 156 -16.58 -0.07 -3.96
CA CYS A 156 -17.90 0.43 -4.33
C CYS A 156 -17.81 1.77 -5.06
N ILE A 157 -17.06 2.74 -4.51
CA ILE A 157 -16.88 4.07 -5.09
C ILE A 157 -16.25 3.96 -6.48
N VAL A 158 -15.18 3.18 -6.63
CA VAL A 158 -14.47 3.02 -7.90
C VAL A 158 -15.35 2.33 -8.95
N ASN A 159 -16.06 1.27 -8.59
CA ASN A 159 -16.95 0.56 -9.52
C ASN A 159 -18.13 1.40 -10.00
N ASN A 160 -18.66 2.29 -9.15
CA ASN A 160 -19.73 3.21 -9.51
C ASN A 160 -19.30 4.30 -10.52
N GLN A 161 -17.99 4.45 -10.78
CA GLN A 161 -17.51 5.35 -11.83
C GLN A 161 -17.71 4.77 -13.24
N HIS A 162 -17.98 3.45 -13.35
CA HIS A 162 -18.18 2.75 -14.62
C HIS A 162 -17.03 2.97 -15.64
N ASP A 163 -15.81 3.09 -15.15
CA ASP A 163 -14.59 3.26 -15.96
C ASP A 163 -13.68 2.03 -15.85
N ASP A 164 -13.91 1.07 -16.75
CA ASP A 164 -13.08 -0.14 -16.86
C ASP A 164 -11.67 0.16 -17.41
N SER A 165 -11.41 1.37 -17.90
CA SER A 165 -10.10 1.79 -18.42
C SER A 165 -9.21 2.42 -17.35
N PHE A 166 -9.74 2.66 -16.16
CA PHE A 166 -9.06 3.41 -15.11
C PHE A 166 -7.70 2.80 -14.74
N TYR A 167 -7.65 1.48 -14.55
CA TYR A 167 -6.42 0.73 -14.28
C TYR A 167 -5.88 0.06 -15.55
N ALA A 168 -5.84 0.80 -16.65
CA ALA A 168 -5.25 0.33 -17.90
C ALA A 168 -3.74 0.61 -17.93
N TYR A 169 -2.96 -0.44 -18.19
CA TYR A 169 -1.49 -0.43 -18.22
C TYR A 169 -0.91 0.68 -19.13
N ASN A 170 -1.52 0.93 -20.30
CA ASN A 170 -1.02 1.91 -21.26
C ASN A 170 -1.30 3.37 -20.88
N THR A 171 -2.29 3.62 -20.02
CA THR A 171 -2.76 4.98 -19.66
C THR A 171 -2.64 5.29 -18.16
N ILE A 172 -2.07 4.36 -17.37
CA ILE A 172 -1.92 4.49 -15.90
C ILE A 172 -1.06 5.67 -15.43
N GLN A 173 -0.41 6.40 -16.33
CA GLN A 173 0.26 7.66 -16.02
C GLN A 173 -0.70 8.75 -15.51
N GLY A 174 -2.00 8.58 -15.76
CA GLY A 174 -3.04 9.46 -15.25
C GLY A 174 -3.19 10.78 -16.00
N PRO A 175 -4.14 11.63 -15.56
CA PRO A 175 -4.31 12.97 -16.10
C PRO A 175 -3.12 13.88 -15.71
N PRO A 176 -2.94 15.02 -16.41
CA PRO A 176 -2.04 16.07 -15.95
C PRO A 176 -2.42 16.55 -14.54
N ARG A 177 -1.45 17.07 -13.80
CA ARG A 177 -1.68 17.70 -12.50
C ARG A 177 -2.69 18.84 -12.64
N ASP A 178 -3.68 18.89 -11.75
CA ASP A 178 -4.60 20.02 -11.66
C ASP A 178 -3.84 21.31 -11.31
N GLN A 179 -4.11 22.40 -12.05
CA GLN A 179 -3.40 23.68 -11.87
C GLN A 179 -3.83 24.42 -10.60
N ASP A 180 -5.11 24.33 -10.25
CA ASP A 180 -5.68 24.92 -9.05
C ASP A 180 -6.10 23.80 -8.10
N LEU A 181 -5.50 23.80 -6.91
CA LEU A 181 -5.65 22.78 -5.88
C LEU A 181 -7.08 22.72 -5.32
N GLN A 182 -7.85 23.81 -5.47
CA GLN A 182 -9.24 23.93 -5.03
C GLN A 182 -10.28 23.54 -6.08
N VAL A 183 -9.87 23.16 -7.30
CA VAL A 183 -10.81 22.78 -8.37
C VAL A 183 -11.59 21.52 -8.01
N ILE A 184 -12.91 21.58 -8.15
CA ILE A 184 -13.80 20.41 -8.03
C ILE A 184 -14.52 20.24 -9.37
N PRO A 185 -14.40 19.07 -10.04
CA PRO A 185 -13.66 17.87 -9.63
C PRO A 185 -12.15 17.98 -9.90
N SER A 186 -11.32 17.45 -9.00
CA SER A 186 -9.88 17.24 -9.19
C SER A 186 -9.61 15.83 -9.69
N ALA A 187 -9.33 15.73 -11.00
CA ALA A 187 -9.05 14.47 -11.65
C ALA A 187 -7.71 13.88 -11.21
N SER A 188 -6.70 14.71 -10.95
CA SER A 188 -5.37 14.23 -10.57
C SER A 188 -5.34 13.73 -9.11
N LEU A 189 -6.08 14.36 -8.19
CA LEU A 189 -6.26 13.83 -6.82
C LEU A 189 -6.99 12.50 -6.82
N ARG A 190 -8.10 12.40 -7.57
CA ARG A 190 -8.83 11.13 -7.73
C ARG A 190 -7.90 10.02 -8.24
N HIS A 191 -7.07 10.33 -9.24
CA HIS A 191 -6.10 9.39 -9.77
C HIS A 191 -5.10 8.92 -8.70
N SER A 192 -4.53 9.84 -7.93
CA SER A 192 -3.63 9.53 -6.82
C SER A 192 -4.29 8.63 -5.76
N ALA A 193 -5.52 8.95 -5.34
CA ALA A 193 -6.26 8.13 -4.38
C ALA A 193 -6.51 6.71 -4.89
N CYS A 194 -6.81 6.54 -6.18
CA CYS A 194 -6.96 5.22 -6.78
C CYS A 194 -5.62 4.46 -6.89
N LEU A 195 -4.50 5.12 -7.18
CA LEU A 195 -3.18 4.47 -7.16
C LEU A 195 -2.85 3.93 -5.77
N LEU A 196 -3.18 4.69 -4.72
CA LEU A 196 -3.08 4.22 -3.35
C LEU A 196 -4.00 3.01 -3.08
N ALA A 197 -5.26 3.10 -3.49
CA ALA A 197 -6.23 2.02 -3.36
C ALA A 197 -5.76 0.72 -4.04
N LEU A 198 -5.19 0.82 -5.25
CA LEU A 198 -4.59 -0.30 -5.98
C LEU A 198 -3.54 -1.01 -5.12
N ARG A 199 -2.61 -0.25 -4.53
CA ARG A 199 -1.55 -0.83 -3.69
C ARG A 199 -2.10 -1.44 -2.40
N GLN A 200 -3.04 -0.77 -1.73
CA GLN A 200 -3.71 -1.31 -0.55
C GLN A 200 -4.48 -2.61 -0.86
N GLU A 201 -5.13 -2.70 -2.01
CA GLU A 201 -5.80 -3.92 -2.47
C GLU A 201 -4.80 -5.03 -2.83
N ILE A 202 -3.66 -4.70 -3.47
CA ILE A 202 -2.59 -5.66 -3.75
C ILE A 202 -2.16 -6.33 -2.45
N TRP A 203 -1.83 -5.55 -1.42
CA TRP A 203 -1.44 -6.08 -0.10
C TRP A 203 -2.50 -7.00 0.48
N SER A 204 -3.74 -6.53 0.48
CA SER A 204 -4.85 -7.21 1.11
C SER A 204 -5.21 -8.52 0.40
N ALA A 205 -5.17 -8.54 -0.93
CA ALA A 205 -5.37 -9.74 -1.74
C ALA A 205 -4.23 -10.75 -1.54
N PHE A 206 -2.98 -10.27 -1.40
CA PHE A 206 -1.82 -11.12 -1.15
C PHE A 206 -1.90 -11.79 0.23
N LEU A 207 -2.13 -11.01 1.29
CA LEU A 207 -2.21 -11.49 2.68
C LEU A 207 -3.37 -12.46 2.90
N ASN A 208 -4.56 -12.12 2.38
CA ASN A 208 -5.76 -12.94 2.56
C ASN A 208 -5.92 -14.03 1.48
N GLN A 209 -4.97 -14.14 0.54
CA GLN A 209 -4.97 -15.10 -0.57
C GLN A 209 -6.33 -15.17 -1.30
N ARG A 210 -6.93 -14.01 -1.52
CA ARG A 210 -8.25 -13.84 -2.12
C ARG A 210 -8.15 -13.16 -3.48
N THR A 211 -9.22 -13.23 -4.27
CA THR A 211 -9.27 -12.53 -5.56
C THR A 211 -9.07 -11.03 -5.36
N PHE A 212 -8.36 -10.41 -6.31
CA PHE A 212 -8.26 -8.96 -6.46
C PHE A 212 -9.63 -8.39 -6.89
N ARG A 213 -10.06 -7.28 -6.29
CA ARG A 213 -11.45 -6.80 -6.33
C ARG A 213 -11.66 -5.43 -7.00
N LEU A 214 -10.62 -4.65 -7.22
CA LEU A 214 -10.71 -3.40 -7.97
C LEU A 214 -10.80 -3.71 -9.49
N PRO A 215 -11.43 -2.84 -10.30
CA PRO A 215 -11.55 -3.08 -11.72
C PRO A 215 -10.16 -3.06 -12.36
N LEU A 216 -9.84 -4.05 -13.18
CA LEU A 216 -8.64 -4.03 -14.02
C LEU A 216 -9.10 -4.06 -15.47
N CYS A 217 -8.44 -3.27 -16.31
CA CYS A 217 -8.80 -3.21 -17.72
C CYS A 217 -8.64 -4.60 -18.36
N PRO A 218 -9.72 -5.22 -18.90
CA PRO A 218 -9.61 -6.54 -19.52
C PRO A 218 -8.73 -6.55 -20.77
N ALA A 219 -8.50 -5.38 -21.36
CA ALA A 219 -7.67 -5.18 -22.55
C ALA A 219 -6.20 -4.86 -22.22
N ASN A 220 -5.76 -5.05 -20.97
CA ASN A 220 -4.36 -4.86 -20.60
C ASN A 220 -3.44 -5.77 -21.44
N ASP A 221 -2.52 -5.13 -22.17
CA ASP A 221 -1.50 -5.80 -22.98
C ASP A 221 -0.10 -5.45 -22.46
N TYR A 222 0.49 -6.41 -21.76
CA TYR A 222 1.83 -6.29 -21.18
C TYR A 222 2.96 -6.55 -22.18
N THR A 223 2.66 -6.85 -23.45
CA THR A 223 3.70 -6.96 -24.49
C THR A 223 4.17 -5.59 -24.98
N VAL A 224 3.37 -4.55 -24.74
CA VAL A 224 3.71 -3.16 -25.08
C VAL A 224 4.67 -2.61 -24.04
N PHE A 225 5.95 -2.52 -24.37
CA PHE A 225 7.01 -2.03 -23.47
C PHE A 225 7.43 -0.60 -23.81
N ALA A 226 6.46 0.32 -23.84
CA ALA A 226 6.72 1.71 -24.20
C ALA A 226 7.55 2.42 -23.13
N SER A 227 8.56 3.21 -23.53
CA SER A 227 9.34 4.02 -22.60
C SER A 227 8.45 4.98 -21.80
N ALA A 228 8.73 5.12 -20.50
CA ALA A 228 8.01 6.00 -19.58
C ALA A 228 8.93 6.44 -18.42
N GLY A 229 8.49 7.42 -17.64
CA GLY A 229 9.20 7.82 -16.42
C GLY A 229 8.96 6.86 -15.25
N ASP A 230 9.73 7.02 -14.17
CA ASP A 230 9.73 6.14 -12.99
C ASP A 230 8.33 5.82 -12.46
N PHE A 231 7.53 6.85 -12.16
CA PHE A 231 6.18 6.69 -11.62
C PHE A 231 5.26 5.91 -12.57
N SER A 232 5.32 6.19 -13.86
CA SER A 232 4.53 5.46 -14.86
C SER A 232 4.96 4.00 -14.96
N TRP A 233 6.26 3.70 -14.87
CA TRP A 233 6.76 2.33 -14.85
C TRP A 233 6.34 1.58 -13.60
N THR A 234 6.50 2.18 -12.42
CA THR A 234 6.06 1.58 -11.16
C THR A 234 4.55 1.31 -11.19
N ASN A 235 3.73 2.27 -11.63
CA ASN A 235 2.28 2.08 -11.71
C ASN A 235 1.88 0.98 -12.71
N ARG A 236 2.60 0.84 -13.82
CA ARG A 236 2.43 -0.29 -14.76
C ARG A 236 2.74 -1.63 -14.11
N ILE A 237 3.80 -1.71 -13.31
CA ILE A 237 4.16 -2.91 -12.55
C ILE A 237 3.06 -3.24 -11.53
N LEU A 238 2.49 -2.24 -10.85
CA LEU A 238 1.37 -2.45 -9.92
C LEU A 238 0.13 -3.02 -10.62
N VAL A 239 -0.24 -2.49 -11.79
CA VAL A 239 -1.35 -3.03 -12.59
C VAL A 239 -1.10 -4.48 -13.00
N TRP A 240 0.12 -4.80 -13.46
CA TRP A 240 0.50 -6.17 -13.79
C TRP A 240 0.49 -7.11 -12.58
N CYS A 241 0.97 -6.65 -11.42
CA CYS A 241 0.94 -7.39 -10.15
C CYS A 241 -0.51 -7.68 -9.71
N ALA A 242 -1.40 -6.69 -9.80
CA ALA A 242 -2.83 -6.87 -9.51
C ALA A 242 -3.49 -7.89 -10.42
N ASP A 243 -3.12 -7.91 -11.70
CA ASP A 243 -3.64 -8.89 -12.66
C ASP A 243 -3.11 -10.31 -12.40
N LEU A 244 -1.85 -10.43 -11.95
CA LEU A 244 -1.31 -11.69 -11.43
C LEU A 244 -2.08 -12.20 -10.21
N LEU A 245 -2.43 -11.33 -9.26
CA LEU A 245 -3.26 -11.69 -8.12
C LEU A 245 -4.66 -12.18 -8.55
N LYS A 246 -5.28 -11.48 -9.50
CA LYS A 246 -6.57 -11.86 -10.08
C LYS A 246 -6.50 -13.23 -10.75
N PHE A 247 -5.42 -13.51 -11.48
CA PHE A 247 -5.16 -14.82 -12.07
C PHE A 247 -4.97 -15.92 -11.00
N CYS A 248 -4.12 -15.68 -9.99
CA CYS A 248 -3.76 -16.70 -9.00
C CYS A 248 -4.91 -17.07 -8.06
N PHE A 249 -5.68 -16.08 -7.60
CA PHE A 249 -6.69 -16.28 -6.57
C PHE A 249 -8.14 -16.21 -7.06
N GLY A 250 -8.36 -15.74 -8.30
CA GLY A 250 -9.67 -15.61 -8.95
C GLY A 250 -9.80 -16.50 -10.19
N GLU A 251 -9.70 -15.89 -11.37
CA GLU A 251 -10.10 -16.46 -12.66
C GLU A 251 -9.37 -17.75 -13.01
N GLY A 252 -8.10 -17.89 -12.63
CA GLY A 252 -7.28 -19.06 -12.97
C GLY A 252 -7.86 -20.39 -12.47
N LYS A 253 -8.70 -20.38 -11.44
CA LYS A 253 -9.36 -21.58 -10.89
C LYS A 253 -10.47 -22.13 -11.78
N SER A 254 -11.04 -21.30 -12.64
CA SER A 254 -12.15 -21.66 -13.54
C SER A 254 -11.69 -21.98 -14.97
N MET A 255 -10.40 -21.79 -15.27
CA MET A 255 -9.80 -21.99 -16.59
C MET A 255 -9.45 -23.47 -16.82
N THR A 256 -9.48 -23.90 -18.08
CA THR A 256 -8.90 -25.20 -18.46
C THR A 256 -7.38 -25.18 -18.29
N PRO A 257 -6.71 -26.35 -18.14
CA PRO A 257 -5.24 -26.39 -18.00
C PRO A 257 -4.49 -25.70 -19.15
N GLN A 258 -5.03 -25.75 -20.37
CA GLN A 258 -4.45 -25.07 -21.53
C GLN A 258 -4.57 -23.54 -21.39
N GLU A 259 -5.77 -23.04 -21.10
CA GLU A 259 -6.00 -21.60 -20.91
C GLU A 259 -5.17 -21.05 -19.75
N GLN A 260 -5.06 -21.81 -18.65
CA GLN A 260 -4.21 -21.45 -17.51
C GLN A 260 -2.74 -21.33 -17.92
N LEU A 261 -2.22 -22.28 -18.70
CA LEU A 261 -0.85 -22.25 -19.21
C LEU A 261 -0.62 -21.06 -20.15
N GLU A 262 -1.54 -20.79 -21.07
CA GLU A 262 -1.46 -19.64 -21.98
C GLU A 262 -1.48 -18.32 -21.20
N ARG A 263 -2.37 -18.19 -20.22
CA ARG A 263 -2.48 -16.98 -19.39
C ARG A 263 -1.25 -16.76 -18.53
N TRP A 264 -0.77 -17.81 -17.85
CA TRP A 264 0.47 -17.76 -17.07
C TRP A 264 1.66 -17.39 -17.95
N THR A 265 1.75 -17.95 -19.16
CA THR A 265 2.85 -17.65 -20.10
C THR A 265 2.84 -16.17 -20.51
N LYS A 266 1.67 -15.58 -20.77
CA LYS A 266 1.55 -14.14 -21.05
C LYS A 266 2.02 -13.28 -19.87
N LEU A 267 1.64 -13.62 -18.65
CA LEU A 267 2.04 -12.87 -17.44
C LEU A 267 3.55 -13.03 -17.15
N LYS A 268 4.09 -14.24 -17.32
CA LYS A 268 5.53 -14.53 -17.19
C LYS A 268 6.37 -13.82 -18.24
N ALA A 269 5.84 -13.61 -19.45
CA ALA A 269 6.55 -12.90 -20.52
C ALA A 269 6.91 -11.45 -20.14
N PHE A 270 6.05 -10.77 -19.37
CA PHE A 270 6.37 -9.42 -18.86
C PHE A 270 7.58 -9.44 -17.92
N GLU A 271 7.66 -10.40 -17.00
CA GLU A 271 8.80 -10.52 -16.08
C GLU A 271 10.12 -10.81 -16.80
N LEU A 272 10.09 -11.68 -17.81
CA LEU A 272 11.26 -11.95 -18.67
C LEU A 272 11.68 -10.72 -19.48
N MET A 273 10.71 -9.98 -20.02
CA MET A 273 10.97 -8.73 -20.72
C MET A 273 11.53 -7.66 -19.78
N TRP A 274 11.02 -7.57 -18.55
CA TRP A 274 11.55 -6.66 -17.53
C TRP A 274 13.01 -6.98 -17.20
N GLU A 275 13.37 -8.24 -17.00
CA GLU A 275 14.77 -8.61 -16.71
C GLU A 275 15.74 -8.24 -17.85
N THR A 276 15.31 -8.39 -19.09
CA THR A 276 16.17 -8.12 -20.26
C THR A 276 16.19 -6.65 -20.68
N SER A 277 15.08 -5.94 -20.46
CA SER A 277 14.82 -4.64 -21.10
C SER A 277 14.45 -3.53 -20.11
N ARG A 278 14.48 -3.77 -18.79
CA ARG A 278 14.16 -2.72 -17.80
C ARG A 278 15.02 -1.47 -18.02
N PRO A 279 14.44 -0.27 -17.81
CA PRO A 279 15.18 0.97 -17.88
C PRO A 279 16.41 0.97 -16.97
N LEU A 280 17.45 1.71 -17.37
CA LEU A 280 18.70 1.80 -16.61
C LEU A 280 18.45 2.34 -15.19
N GLU A 281 17.48 3.24 -15.07
CA GLU A 281 17.06 3.91 -13.84
C GLU A 281 16.52 2.91 -12.80
N PHE A 282 15.97 1.77 -13.23
CA PHE A 282 15.47 0.72 -12.33
C PHE A 282 16.53 -0.31 -11.97
N LYS A 283 17.76 -0.23 -12.53
CA LYS A 283 18.87 -1.06 -12.05
C LYS A 283 19.35 -0.50 -10.70
N PRO A 284 19.68 -1.36 -9.71
CA PRO A 284 20.25 -0.89 -8.46
C PRO A 284 21.52 -0.06 -8.69
N LEU A 285 21.64 1.06 -7.97
CA LEU A 285 22.86 1.87 -7.92
C LEU A 285 24.03 1.09 -7.32
N TYR A 286 23.70 0.26 -6.33
CA TYR A 286 24.65 -0.54 -5.60
C TYR A 286 24.00 -1.89 -5.25
N PHE A 287 24.79 -2.94 -5.39
CA PHE A 287 24.41 -4.29 -5.03
C PHE A 287 25.56 -4.95 -4.26
N LYS A 288 25.23 -5.53 -3.11
CA LYS A 288 26.11 -6.40 -2.34
C LYS A 288 25.34 -7.64 -1.93
N GLU A 289 25.91 -8.81 -2.20
CA GLU A 289 25.35 -10.07 -1.73
C GLU A 289 25.25 -10.14 -0.21
N ALA A 290 24.33 -10.97 0.28
CA ALA A 290 24.26 -11.33 1.69
C ALA A 290 25.57 -11.98 2.15
N ASP A 291 25.93 -11.76 3.41
CA ASP A 291 27.08 -12.36 4.07
C ASP A 291 26.66 -12.96 5.42
N PRO A 292 26.08 -14.17 5.42
CA PRO A 292 25.63 -14.84 6.64
C PRO A 292 26.76 -15.06 7.65
N SER A 293 28.03 -15.15 7.20
CA SER A 293 29.18 -15.33 8.09
C SER A 293 29.42 -14.13 9.01
N ASN A 294 28.95 -12.95 8.61
CA ASN A 294 28.98 -11.72 9.38
C ASN A 294 27.60 -11.29 9.89
N GLY A 295 26.62 -12.21 9.91
CA GLY A 295 25.24 -11.93 10.35
C GLY A 295 24.45 -11.03 9.40
N GLN A 296 24.89 -10.86 8.15
CA GLN A 296 24.19 -10.10 7.11
C GLN A 296 23.37 -11.06 6.24
N PHE A 297 22.15 -11.41 6.67
CA PHE A 297 21.32 -12.40 5.97
C PHE A 297 20.62 -11.89 4.72
N PHE A 298 20.50 -10.56 4.57
CA PHE A 298 19.84 -9.92 3.43
C PHE A 298 20.88 -9.17 2.57
N PRO A 299 20.73 -9.16 1.24
CA PRO A 299 21.58 -8.38 0.35
C PRO A 299 21.34 -6.88 0.55
N VAL A 300 22.32 -6.06 0.16
CA VAL A 300 22.17 -4.60 0.09
C VAL A 300 21.82 -4.21 -1.35
N ILE A 301 20.68 -3.53 -1.54
CA ILE A 301 20.14 -3.19 -2.86
C ILE A 301 19.67 -1.72 -2.85
N TRP A 302 20.49 -0.82 -3.38
CA TRP A 302 20.19 0.62 -3.39
C TRP A 302 19.47 1.02 -4.66
N HIS A 303 18.30 1.64 -4.53
CA HIS A 303 17.59 2.28 -5.63
C HIS A 303 17.74 3.80 -5.54
N ASN A 304 17.51 4.48 -6.66
CA ASN A 304 17.70 5.93 -6.77
C ASN A 304 16.62 6.70 -6.01
N ASN A 305 15.41 6.15 -5.91
CA ASN A 305 14.30 6.72 -5.15
C ASN A 305 13.30 5.63 -4.70
N ALA A 306 12.39 6.01 -3.80
CA ALA A 306 11.39 5.10 -3.24
C ALA A 306 10.42 4.53 -4.30
N CYS A 307 10.06 5.30 -5.33
CA CYS A 307 9.15 4.85 -6.38
C CYS A 307 9.75 3.66 -7.16
N GLN A 308 11.04 3.75 -7.51
CA GLN A 308 11.75 2.66 -8.17
C GLN A 308 11.89 1.42 -7.27
N ALA A 309 12.15 1.63 -5.97
CA ALA A 309 12.24 0.56 -5.00
C ALA A 309 10.89 -0.18 -4.84
N VAL A 310 9.77 0.56 -4.79
CA VAL A 310 8.41 -0.02 -4.77
C VAL A 310 8.18 -0.85 -6.03
N GLY A 311 8.52 -0.32 -7.21
CA GLY A 311 8.42 -1.07 -8.47
C GLY A 311 9.24 -2.37 -8.43
N ALA A 312 10.48 -2.31 -7.94
CA ALA A 312 11.32 -3.50 -7.77
C ALA A 312 10.71 -4.52 -6.80
N GLN A 313 10.18 -4.10 -5.65
CA GLN A 313 9.54 -5.01 -4.70
C GLN A 313 8.28 -5.65 -5.27
N HIS A 314 7.48 -4.94 -6.06
CA HIS A 314 6.30 -5.53 -6.69
C HIS A 314 6.65 -6.51 -7.82
N ILE A 315 7.81 -6.38 -8.47
CA ILE A 315 8.37 -7.44 -9.33
C ILE A 315 8.68 -8.68 -8.49
N GLU A 316 9.37 -8.52 -7.35
CA GLU A 316 9.73 -9.64 -6.47
C GLU A 316 8.47 -10.33 -5.88
N LEU A 317 7.48 -9.58 -5.38
CA LEU A 317 6.20 -10.14 -4.94
C LEU A 317 5.48 -10.89 -6.06
N SER A 318 5.53 -10.37 -7.28
CA SER A 318 4.92 -11.03 -8.45
C SER A 318 5.64 -12.32 -8.83
N ARG A 319 6.95 -12.46 -8.54
CA ARG A 319 7.68 -13.72 -8.72
C ARG A 319 7.19 -14.81 -7.79
N ILE A 320 6.82 -14.48 -6.55
CA ILE A 320 6.17 -15.44 -5.64
C ILE A 320 4.92 -16.00 -6.32
N LEU A 321 4.04 -15.12 -6.81
CA LEU A 321 2.80 -15.52 -7.50
C LEU A 321 3.07 -16.37 -8.74
N LEU A 322 4.05 -15.99 -9.56
CA LEU A 322 4.43 -16.75 -10.76
C LEU A 322 4.98 -18.13 -10.43
N ALA A 323 5.79 -18.25 -9.38
CA ALA A 323 6.40 -19.49 -8.94
C ALA A 323 5.33 -20.48 -8.42
N VAL A 324 4.46 -20.03 -7.51
CA VAL A 324 3.43 -20.88 -6.90
C VAL A 324 2.30 -21.26 -7.86
N SER A 325 2.03 -20.43 -8.87
CA SER A 325 0.98 -20.65 -9.87
C SER A 325 1.46 -21.37 -11.13
N ASN A 326 2.73 -21.74 -11.24
CA ASN A 326 3.32 -22.33 -12.44
C ASN A 326 2.64 -23.66 -12.86
N PRO A 327 1.89 -23.69 -13.99
CA PRO A 327 1.16 -24.88 -14.42
C PRO A 327 2.07 -26.01 -14.95
N LYS A 328 3.35 -25.70 -15.24
CA LYS A 328 4.33 -26.68 -15.75
C LYS A 328 4.92 -27.56 -14.64
N MET A 329 4.73 -27.19 -13.38
CA MET A 329 5.31 -27.90 -12.24
C MET A 329 4.48 -29.15 -11.92
N SER A 330 5.09 -30.34 -12.04
CA SER A 330 4.44 -31.59 -11.63
C SER A 330 4.39 -31.67 -10.11
N ARG A 331 3.17 -31.71 -9.54
CA ARG A 331 2.93 -31.82 -8.10
C ARG A 331 2.86 -33.26 -7.59
N LEU A 332 3.04 -34.25 -8.46
CA LEU A 332 2.97 -35.68 -8.14
C LEU A 332 4.20 -36.43 -8.64
N GLY A 333 4.60 -37.47 -7.89
CA GLY A 333 5.70 -38.38 -8.22
C GLY A 333 7.05 -38.01 -7.60
N LEU A 334 8.09 -38.80 -7.92
CA LEU A 334 9.45 -38.64 -7.36
C LEU A 334 10.07 -37.26 -7.64
N ALA A 335 9.73 -36.65 -8.78
CA ALA A 335 10.19 -35.31 -9.14
C ALA A 335 9.49 -34.19 -8.34
N ALA A 336 8.31 -34.44 -7.75
CA ALA A 336 7.55 -33.42 -7.02
C ALA A 336 8.28 -32.95 -5.76
N ARG A 337 8.97 -33.85 -5.05
CA ARG A 337 9.76 -33.48 -3.87
C ARG A 337 10.90 -32.53 -4.24
N ALA A 338 11.67 -32.85 -5.28
CA ALA A 338 12.76 -32.00 -5.74
C ALA A 338 12.23 -30.64 -6.24
N ALA A 339 11.08 -30.63 -6.91
CA ALA A 339 10.43 -29.41 -7.36
C ALA A 339 9.97 -28.54 -6.17
N ASN A 340 9.39 -29.11 -5.13
CA ASN A 340 8.98 -28.36 -3.93
C ASN A 340 10.18 -27.74 -3.20
N ILE A 341 11.28 -28.49 -3.02
CA ILE A 341 12.51 -27.95 -2.43
C ILE A 341 13.06 -26.78 -3.26
N ALA A 342 13.03 -26.89 -4.59
CA ALA A 342 13.47 -25.82 -5.47
C ALA A 342 12.55 -24.58 -5.37
N LEU A 343 11.24 -24.79 -5.28
CA LEU A 343 10.27 -23.71 -5.06
C LEU A 343 10.51 -23.01 -3.71
N GLU A 344 10.68 -23.77 -2.63
CA GLU A 344 10.97 -23.21 -1.30
C GLU A 344 12.26 -22.38 -1.28
N GLU A 345 13.32 -22.82 -1.98
CA GLU A 345 14.54 -22.01 -2.16
C GLU A 345 14.27 -20.74 -2.97
N GLU A 346 13.54 -20.85 -4.09
CA GLU A 346 13.17 -19.68 -4.91
C GLU A 346 12.42 -18.64 -4.07
N LEU A 347 11.44 -19.08 -3.26
CA LEU A 347 10.70 -18.21 -2.35
C LEU A 347 11.59 -17.56 -1.30
N ARG A 348 12.51 -18.31 -0.67
CA ARG A 348 13.47 -17.74 0.29
C ARG A 348 14.38 -16.68 -0.35
N VAL A 349 14.87 -16.92 -1.57
CA VAL A 349 15.67 -15.94 -2.32
C VAL A 349 14.87 -14.67 -2.59
N ILE A 350 13.60 -14.80 -2.98
CA ILE A 350 12.72 -13.64 -3.19
C ILE A 350 12.52 -12.84 -1.90
N ILE A 351 12.22 -13.50 -0.78
CA ILE A 351 12.06 -12.82 0.52
C ILE A 351 13.33 -12.11 0.96
N ARG A 352 14.51 -12.73 0.80
CA ARG A 352 15.79 -12.07 1.09
C ARG A 352 15.95 -10.79 0.28
N ARG A 353 15.60 -10.80 -1.01
CA ARG A 353 15.65 -9.61 -1.88
C ARG A 353 14.65 -8.55 -1.45
N LEU A 354 13.42 -8.92 -1.07
CA LEU A 354 12.43 -7.99 -0.52
C LEU A 354 12.95 -7.29 0.74
N CYS A 355 13.47 -8.04 1.71
CA CYS A 355 14.09 -7.50 2.92
C CYS A 355 15.30 -6.62 2.59
N GLY A 356 16.13 -7.06 1.64
CA GLY A 356 17.29 -6.34 1.18
C GLY A 356 16.94 -4.98 0.58
N ILE A 357 15.94 -4.90 -0.31
CA ILE A 357 15.42 -3.64 -0.84
C ILE A 357 14.84 -2.78 0.30
N ALA A 358 14.04 -3.37 1.19
CA ALA A 358 13.39 -2.63 2.28
C ALA A 358 14.39 -1.95 3.22
N LEU A 359 15.38 -2.69 3.73
CA LEU A 359 16.37 -2.18 4.67
C LEU A 359 17.39 -1.23 4.04
N SER A 360 17.57 -1.34 2.73
CA SER A 360 18.54 -0.54 1.97
C SER A 360 18.04 0.84 1.56
N ASN A 361 16.73 1.09 1.65
CA ASN A 361 16.09 2.30 1.13
C ASN A 361 15.22 2.91 2.21
N SER A 362 15.42 4.21 2.52
CA SER A 362 14.76 4.90 3.64
C SER A 362 13.29 5.26 3.35
N ASN A 363 12.42 4.27 3.19
CA ASN A 363 10.98 4.46 3.12
C ASN A 363 10.22 3.29 3.79
N PRO A 364 9.34 3.56 4.77
CA PRO A 364 8.67 2.52 5.54
C PRO A 364 7.70 1.66 4.73
N VAL A 365 7.16 2.18 3.60
CA VAL A 365 6.33 1.38 2.69
C VAL A 365 7.05 0.14 2.21
N LEU A 366 8.36 0.26 1.97
CA LEU A 366 9.15 -0.86 1.47
C LEU A 366 9.27 -1.96 2.52
N MET A 367 9.30 -1.59 3.80
CA MET A 367 9.29 -2.56 4.88
C MET A 367 7.94 -3.27 4.99
N VAL A 368 6.83 -2.56 4.77
CA VAL A 368 5.50 -3.18 4.70
C VAL A 368 5.37 -4.14 3.52
N ASP A 369 5.81 -3.74 2.32
CA ASP A 369 5.80 -4.59 1.13
C ASP A 369 6.59 -5.90 1.38
N ALA A 370 7.75 -5.82 2.02
CA ALA A 370 8.51 -7.01 2.41
C ALA A 370 7.82 -7.84 3.50
N ALA A 371 7.18 -7.19 4.48
CA ALA A 371 6.41 -7.88 5.52
C ALA A 371 5.20 -8.66 4.94
N VAL A 372 4.60 -8.19 3.85
CA VAL A 372 3.57 -8.95 3.10
C VAL A 372 4.17 -10.25 2.56
N GLY A 373 5.34 -10.20 1.92
CA GLY A 373 6.05 -11.38 1.44
C GLY A 373 6.43 -12.34 2.59
N ILE A 374 6.98 -11.81 3.68
CA ILE A 374 7.31 -12.57 4.90
C ILE A 374 6.08 -13.27 5.46
N SER A 375 4.93 -12.59 5.51
CA SER A 375 3.71 -13.17 6.08
C SER A 375 3.20 -14.39 5.30
N VAL A 376 3.49 -14.46 4.00
CA VAL A 376 3.02 -15.54 3.12
C VAL A 376 4.08 -16.64 2.93
N CYS A 377 5.37 -16.30 2.91
CA CYS A 377 6.44 -17.25 2.59
C CYS A 377 7.48 -17.41 3.71
N GLY A 378 7.34 -16.72 4.84
CA GLY A 378 8.29 -16.75 5.94
C GLY A 378 8.41 -18.11 6.63
N GLU A 379 7.38 -18.96 6.53
CA GLU A 379 7.40 -20.33 7.08
C GLU A 379 8.52 -21.21 6.47
N TYR A 380 8.93 -20.92 5.22
CA TYR A 380 9.92 -21.73 4.50
C TYR A 380 11.36 -21.52 4.96
N PHE A 381 11.61 -20.58 5.87
CA PHE A 381 12.93 -20.33 6.47
C PHE A 381 13.27 -21.38 7.52
N THR A 382 14.46 -21.97 7.41
CA THR A 382 14.90 -23.09 8.25
C THR A 382 16.17 -22.80 9.07
N ASP A 383 16.97 -21.81 8.66
CA ASP A 383 18.15 -21.40 9.42
C ASP A 383 17.72 -20.49 10.58
N ALA A 384 18.08 -20.87 11.82
CA ALA A 384 17.66 -20.17 13.01
C ALA A 384 18.15 -18.71 13.07
N ALA A 385 19.36 -18.43 12.56
CA ALA A 385 19.90 -17.07 12.58
C ALA A 385 19.21 -16.17 11.54
N GLU A 386 18.81 -16.74 10.41
CA GLU A 386 17.99 -16.07 9.41
C GLU A 386 16.55 -15.83 9.90
N GLN A 387 15.95 -16.80 10.60
CA GLN A 387 14.66 -16.64 11.28
C GLN A 387 14.69 -15.48 12.30
N ASP A 388 15.76 -15.40 13.10
CA ASP A 388 15.97 -14.28 14.03
C ASP A 388 16.11 -12.94 13.29
N ALA A 389 16.77 -12.91 12.13
CA ALA A 389 16.87 -11.71 11.29
C ALA A 389 15.51 -11.25 10.75
N ILE A 390 14.61 -12.18 10.39
CA ILE A 390 13.23 -11.88 9.98
C ILE A 390 12.43 -11.32 11.16
N LEU A 391 12.52 -11.94 12.34
CA LEU A 391 11.83 -11.45 13.54
C LEU A 391 12.32 -10.05 13.93
N LYS A 392 13.61 -9.79 13.81
CA LYS A 392 14.18 -8.46 14.01
C LYS A 392 13.63 -7.47 12.98
N PHE A 393 13.58 -7.84 11.70
CA PHE A 393 13.01 -6.99 10.66
C PHE A 393 11.57 -6.57 10.98
N LEU A 394 10.72 -7.52 11.40
CA LEU A 394 9.34 -7.25 11.80
C LEU A 394 9.27 -6.36 13.05
N ALA A 395 10.10 -6.63 14.06
CA ALA A 395 10.17 -5.81 15.26
C ALA A 395 10.63 -4.37 14.96
N ASP A 396 11.60 -4.18 14.07
CA ASP A 396 12.08 -2.86 13.63
C ASP A 396 10.96 -2.09 12.90
N LEU A 397 10.19 -2.77 12.04
CA LEU A 397 9.02 -2.20 11.37
C LEU A 397 7.94 -1.74 12.37
N GLU A 398 7.63 -2.55 13.38
CA GLU A 398 6.66 -2.19 14.42
C GLU A 398 7.15 -1.04 15.31
N TYR A 399 8.41 -1.09 15.74
CA TYR A 399 8.99 -0.10 16.64
C TYR A 399 9.17 1.27 15.98
N HIS A 400 9.74 1.30 14.77
CA HIS A 400 10.10 2.54 14.09
C HIS A 400 8.97 3.13 13.24
N HIS A 401 7.96 2.33 12.89
CA HIS A 401 6.92 2.75 11.94
C HIS A 401 5.51 2.40 12.39
N ALA A 402 5.34 1.92 13.62
CA ALA A 402 4.03 1.63 14.23
C ALA A 402 3.17 0.64 13.44
N TRP A 403 3.79 -0.14 12.55
CA TRP A 403 3.08 -1.11 11.72
C TRP A 403 2.93 -2.44 12.46
N PRO A 404 1.72 -3.02 12.52
CA PRO A 404 1.48 -4.18 13.36
C PRO A 404 2.07 -5.47 12.78
N THR A 405 3.04 -6.07 13.48
CA THR A 405 3.71 -7.30 13.04
C THR A 405 3.68 -8.42 14.07
N ALA A 406 3.22 -8.15 15.30
CA ALA A 406 3.18 -9.10 16.39
C ALA A 406 2.47 -10.42 16.03
N ALA A 407 1.33 -10.35 15.33
CA ALA A 407 0.57 -11.55 14.91
C ALA A 407 1.37 -12.40 13.91
N THR A 408 1.96 -11.78 12.89
CA THR A 408 2.85 -12.46 11.93
C THR A 408 4.05 -13.09 12.64
N SER A 409 4.67 -12.35 13.56
CA SER A 409 5.82 -12.85 14.33
C SER A 409 5.46 -14.07 15.19
N ALA A 410 4.28 -14.09 15.78
CA ALA A 410 3.79 -15.23 16.56
C ALA A 410 3.52 -16.45 15.66
N ALA A 411 2.84 -16.25 14.53
CA ALA A 411 2.54 -17.31 13.56
C ALA A 411 3.82 -17.94 12.99
N LEU A 412 4.84 -17.14 12.66
CA LEU A 412 6.13 -17.64 12.18
C LEU A 412 6.86 -18.47 13.24
N LYS A 413 6.89 -18.00 14.49
CA LYS A 413 7.49 -18.77 15.60
C LYS A 413 6.82 -20.11 15.82
N GLU A 414 5.50 -20.19 15.66
CA GLU A 414 4.76 -21.45 15.71
C GLU A 414 5.10 -22.34 14.51
N ALA A 415 5.15 -21.78 13.31
CA ALA A 415 5.49 -22.53 12.09
C ALA A 415 6.88 -23.16 12.15
N TRP A 416 7.89 -22.45 12.68
CA TRP A 416 9.28 -22.93 12.76
C TRP A 416 9.55 -23.92 13.92
N GLN A 417 8.58 -24.14 14.81
CA GLN A 417 8.67 -25.16 15.85
C GLN A 417 8.26 -26.55 15.36
N ASN A 418 7.57 -26.61 14.21
CA ASN A 418 7.17 -27.83 13.52
C ASN A 418 8.26 -28.28 12.53
#